data_AF-A0A415BQ57-F1
#
_entry.id   AF-A0A415BQ57-F1
#
_cell.length_a   1.000
_cell.length_b   1.000
_cell.length_c   1.000
_cell.angle_alpha   90.00
_cell.angle_beta   90.00
_cell.angle_gamma   90.00
#
_symmetry.space_group_name_H-M   'P 1'
#
loop_
_entity.id
_entity.type
_entity.pdbx_description
1 polymer ?
#
loop_
_entity_poly.entity_id
_entity_poly.type
_entity_poly.pdbx_seq_one_letter_code
_entity_poly.pdbx_strand_id
1 'polypeptide(L)'
;MINLKTKADENYDAFVLLKDNGKLNSSIHCAYYSAFLLSIYSLCVRFGYLYEDIQNNSRGKDSHAYIRNELGNKIHQAKPLDCVEFHTCLGKLKKERKKADYSKNLVTNKDVVNIQDTIDKFRDLIITKYI
;
A
#
# COMPACT_ATOMS: atom_id res chain seq x y z
N MET A 1 5.61 -17.50 -10.53
CA MET A 1 4.62 -16.53 -10.02
C MET A 1 5.35 -15.59 -9.08
N ILE A 2 5.22 -14.28 -9.25
CA ILE A 2 5.98 -13.32 -8.45
C ILE A 2 5.38 -13.31 -7.04
N ASN A 3 6.23 -13.46 -6.02
CA ASN A 3 5.84 -13.55 -4.61
C ASN A 3 5.33 -12.21 -4.02
N LEU A 4 4.55 -11.43 -4.79
CA LEU A 4 4.07 -10.10 -4.39
C LEU A 4 3.20 -10.17 -3.14
N LYS A 5 2.24 -11.11 -3.09
CA LYS A 5 1.38 -11.30 -1.93
C LYS A 5 2.19 -11.65 -0.69
N THR A 6 3.06 -12.66 -0.79
CA THR A 6 3.96 -13.07 0.31
C THR A 6 4.79 -11.89 0.81
N LYS A 7 5.45 -11.13 -0.08
CA LYS A 7 6.22 -9.96 0.31
C LYS A 7 5.35 -8.86 0.94
N ALA A 8 4.12 -8.71 0.49
CA ALA A 8 3.19 -7.76 1.07
C ALA A 8 2.78 -8.17 2.50
N ASP A 9 2.59 -9.46 2.72
CA ASP A 9 2.29 -10.04 4.03
C ASP A 9 3.51 -9.92 4.96
N GLU A 10 4.71 -10.27 4.49
CA GLU A 10 5.98 -10.07 5.23
C GLU A 10 6.20 -8.60 5.62
N ASN A 11 5.86 -7.64 4.76
CA ASN A 11 5.92 -6.22 5.09
C ASN A 11 4.88 -5.81 6.14
N TYR A 12 3.72 -6.43 6.16
CA TYR A 12 2.73 -6.18 7.21
C TYR A 12 3.20 -6.74 8.56
N ASP A 13 3.73 -7.96 8.56
CA ASP A 13 4.29 -8.59 9.76
C ASP A 13 5.47 -7.77 10.31
N ALA A 14 6.35 -7.28 9.41
CA ALA A 14 7.43 -6.38 9.77
C ALA A 14 6.91 -5.05 10.34
N PHE A 15 5.82 -4.49 9.81
CA PHE A 15 5.20 -3.29 10.37
C PHE A 15 4.78 -3.52 11.83
N VAL A 16 4.10 -4.61 12.13
CA VAL A 16 3.66 -4.95 13.49
C VAL A 16 4.88 -5.13 14.41
N LEU A 17 5.85 -5.95 14.00
CA LEU A 17 7.05 -6.23 14.78
C LEU A 17 7.86 -4.96 15.09
N LEU A 18 8.10 -4.12 14.08
CA LEU A 18 8.89 -2.90 14.23
C LEU A 18 8.17 -1.86 15.07
N LYS A 19 6.84 -1.74 14.93
CA LYS A 19 6.01 -0.89 15.79
C LYS A 19 6.19 -1.28 17.26
N ASP A 20 6.05 -2.56 17.57
CA ASP A 20 6.10 -3.06 18.95
C ASP A 20 7.50 -2.92 19.58
N ASN A 21 8.54 -2.81 18.75
CA ASN A 21 9.92 -2.56 19.15
C ASN A 21 10.33 -1.07 19.06
N GLY A 22 9.38 -0.15 18.93
CA GLY A 22 9.63 1.30 18.92
C GLY A 22 10.35 1.82 17.66
N LYS A 23 10.44 1.02 16.60
CA LYS A 23 11.07 1.41 15.31
C LYS A 23 10.05 2.07 14.38
N LEU A 24 9.49 3.19 14.84
CA LEU A 24 8.28 3.80 14.26
C LEU A 24 8.41 4.26 12.79
N ASN A 25 9.54 4.85 12.39
CA ASN A 25 9.73 5.25 10.99
C ASN A 25 9.76 4.03 10.07
N SER A 26 10.57 3.02 10.45
CA SER A 26 10.70 1.78 9.68
C SER A 26 9.38 1.00 9.64
N SER A 27 8.58 1.03 10.72
CA SER A 27 7.28 0.39 10.71
C SER A 27 6.33 1.04 9.68
N ILE A 28 6.23 2.37 9.65
CA ILE A 28 5.39 3.08 8.66
C ILE A 28 5.85 2.82 7.23
N HIS A 29 7.15 2.72 7.00
CA HIS A 29 7.71 2.31 5.71
C HIS A 29 7.16 0.95 5.27
N CYS A 30 7.27 -0.06 6.15
CA CYS A 30 6.76 -1.40 5.90
C CYS A 30 5.24 -1.42 5.65
N ALA A 31 4.44 -0.65 6.41
CA ALA A 31 3.00 -0.55 6.19
C ALA A 31 2.66 -0.06 4.77
N TYR A 32 3.36 0.97 4.28
CA TYR A 32 3.17 1.47 2.92
C TYR A 32 3.55 0.44 1.86
N TYR A 33 4.68 -0.25 2.02
CA TYR A 33 5.12 -1.25 1.05
C TYR A 33 4.24 -2.49 1.03
N SER A 34 3.63 -2.86 2.17
CA SER A 34 2.57 -3.87 2.21
C SER A 34 1.39 -3.47 1.30
N ALA A 35 0.85 -2.26 1.47
CA ALA A 35 -0.25 -1.77 0.64
C ALA A 35 0.12 -1.64 -0.85
N PHE A 36 1.34 -1.17 -1.14
CA PHE A 36 1.83 -1.02 -2.51
C PHE A 36 1.95 -2.35 -3.23
N LEU A 37 2.56 -3.36 -2.59
CA LEU A 37 2.71 -4.69 -3.17
C LEU A 37 1.36 -5.41 -3.34
N LEU A 38 0.44 -5.26 -2.39
CA LEU A 38 -0.94 -5.75 -2.54
C LEU A 38 -1.65 -5.09 -3.72
N SER A 39 -1.42 -3.79 -3.94
CA SER A 39 -2.03 -3.08 -5.08
C SER A 39 -1.59 -3.68 -6.42
N ILE A 40 -0.28 -3.96 -6.55
CA ILE A 40 0.24 -4.62 -7.75
C ILE A 40 -0.31 -6.03 -7.87
N TYR A 41 -0.33 -6.78 -6.77
CA TYR A 41 -0.84 -8.14 -6.76
C TYR A 41 -2.32 -8.21 -7.20
N SER A 42 -3.16 -7.29 -6.69
CA SER A 42 -4.57 -7.15 -7.11
C SER A 42 -4.71 -6.88 -8.60
N LEU A 43 -3.93 -5.95 -9.17
CA LEU A 43 -3.90 -5.71 -10.62
C LEU A 43 -3.61 -7.01 -11.40
N CYS A 44 -2.66 -7.80 -10.93
CA CYS A 44 -2.31 -9.06 -11.59
C CYS A 44 -3.42 -10.12 -11.47
N VAL A 45 -3.87 -10.44 -10.25
CA VAL A 45 -4.73 -11.61 -10.02
C VAL A 45 -6.20 -11.34 -10.30
N ARG A 46 -6.69 -10.12 -10.03
CA ARG A 46 -8.10 -9.79 -10.20
C ARG A 46 -8.41 -9.20 -11.57
N PHE A 47 -7.47 -8.44 -12.12
CA PHE A 47 -7.68 -7.66 -13.35
C PHE A 47 -6.81 -8.13 -14.53
N GLY A 48 -6.03 -9.20 -14.36
CA GLY A 48 -5.32 -9.88 -15.46
C GLY A 48 -4.10 -9.13 -15.98
N TYR A 49 -3.53 -8.20 -15.23
CA TYR A 49 -2.30 -7.51 -15.64
C TYR A 49 -1.10 -8.46 -15.57
N LEU A 50 -0.19 -8.36 -16.53
CA LEU A 50 1.13 -8.95 -16.39
C LEU A 50 2.03 -8.01 -15.58
N TYR A 51 2.79 -8.57 -14.64
CA TYR A 51 3.69 -7.75 -13.82
C TYR A 51 4.76 -7.05 -14.67
N GLU A 52 5.25 -7.71 -15.72
CA GLU A 52 6.22 -7.13 -16.65
C GLU A 52 5.64 -5.90 -17.35
N ASP A 53 4.38 -5.94 -17.77
CA ASP A 53 3.70 -4.79 -18.35
C ASP A 53 3.57 -3.65 -17.34
N ILE A 54 3.23 -3.97 -16.09
CA ILE A 54 3.19 -2.98 -15.01
C ILE A 54 4.56 -2.31 -14.84
N GLN A 55 5.65 -3.09 -14.85
CA GLN A 55 7.01 -2.55 -14.72
C GLN A 55 7.41 -1.70 -15.93
N ASN A 56 7.12 -2.17 -17.14
CA ASN A 56 7.45 -1.46 -18.38
C ASN A 56 6.67 -0.15 -18.48
N ASN A 57 5.36 -0.17 -18.18
CA ASN A 57 4.49 0.99 -18.28
C ASN A 57 4.74 2.06 -17.20
N SER A 58 5.31 1.65 -16.06
CA SER A 58 5.73 2.55 -14.98
C SER A 58 7.17 3.04 -15.11
N ARG A 59 7.97 2.47 -16.02
CA ARG A 59 9.37 2.88 -16.25
C ARG A 59 9.46 4.34 -16.70
N GLY A 60 10.38 5.09 -16.10
CA GLY A 60 10.55 6.52 -16.40
C GLY A 60 9.43 7.42 -15.86
N LYS A 61 8.50 6.89 -15.07
CA LYS A 61 7.39 7.61 -14.43
C LYS A 61 7.44 7.43 -12.91
N ASP A 62 6.62 8.19 -12.17
CA ASP A 62 6.33 7.86 -10.77
C ASP A 62 5.54 6.55 -10.73
N SER A 63 6.24 5.43 -10.52
CA SER A 63 5.66 4.09 -10.50
C SER A 63 4.57 3.95 -9.44
N HIS A 64 4.72 4.61 -8.29
CA HIS A 64 3.70 4.60 -7.25
C HIS A 64 2.44 5.34 -7.68
N ALA A 65 2.58 6.46 -8.40
CA ALA A 65 1.43 7.16 -8.97
C ALA A 65 0.74 6.32 -10.05
N TYR A 66 1.51 5.63 -10.91
CA TYR A 66 0.97 4.74 -11.93
C TYR A 66 0.11 3.62 -11.32
N ILE A 67 0.66 2.83 -10.40
CA ILE A 67 -0.08 1.74 -9.74
C ILE A 67 -1.34 2.26 -9.04
N ARG A 68 -1.23 3.37 -8.30
CA ARG A 68 -2.36 3.98 -7.61
C ARG A 68 -3.48 4.34 -8.59
N ASN A 69 -3.14 4.94 -9.73
CA ASN A 69 -4.13 5.38 -10.70
C ASN A 69 -4.75 4.18 -11.43
N GLU A 70 -3.94 3.21 -11.86
CA GLU A 70 -4.44 2.00 -12.53
C GLU A 70 -5.41 1.21 -11.65
N LEU A 71 -5.01 0.88 -10.42
CA LEU A 71 -5.89 0.13 -9.52
C LEU A 71 -7.09 0.97 -9.10
N GLY A 72 -6.90 2.27 -8.82
CA GLY A 72 -8.00 3.18 -8.49
C GLY A 72 -9.06 3.25 -9.58
N ASN A 73 -8.64 3.28 -10.86
CA ASN A 73 -9.57 3.26 -12.00
C ASN A 73 -10.35 1.94 -12.07
N LYS A 74 -9.69 0.80 -11.85
CA LYS A 74 -10.37 -0.52 -11.84
C LYS A 74 -11.35 -0.66 -10.69
N ILE A 75 -10.96 -0.22 -9.49
CA ILE A 75 -11.84 -0.20 -8.33
C ILE A 75 -13.02 0.75 -8.58
N HIS A 76 -12.80 1.92 -9.18
CA HIS A 76 -13.87 2.89 -9.48
C HIS A 76 -14.92 2.30 -10.44
N GLN A 77 -14.46 1.63 -11.49
CA GLN A 77 -15.32 0.95 -12.46
C GLN A 77 -16.17 -0.15 -11.80
N ALA A 78 -15.61 -0.87 -10.82
CA ALA A 78 -16.32 -1.91 -10.08
C ALA A 78 -17.29 -1.33 -9.04
N LYS A 79 -16.83 -0.37 -8.22
CA LYS A 79 -17.60 0.27 -7.16
C LYS A 79 -16.98 1.62 -6.74
N PRO A 80 -17.60 2.76 -7.08
CA PRO A 80 -17.04 4.09 -6.81
C PRO A 80 -16.70 4.38 -5.35
N LEU A 81 -17.53 3.91 -4.41
CA LEU A 81 -17.29 4.12 -2.97
C LEU A 81 -16.01 3.42 -2.47
N ASP A 82 -15.74 2.22 -2.97
CA ASP A 82 -14.54 1.46 -2.61
C ASP A 82 -13.28 2.17 -3.16
N CYS A 83 -13.39 2.89 -4.29
CA CYS A 83 -12.30 3.71 -4.83
C CYS A 83 -11.98 4.92 -3.95
N VAL A 84 -13.00 5.56 -3.36
CA VAL A 84 -12.81 6.64 -2.38
C VAL A 84 -12.04 6.12 -1.16
N GLU A 85 -12.41 4.95 -0.66
CA GLU A 85 -11.76 4.32 0.48
C GLU A 85 -10.30 3.94 0.17
N PHE A 86 -10.07 3.32 -0.99
CA PHE A 86 -8.75 2.97 -1.50
C PHE A 86 -7.82 4.20 -1.58
N HIS A 87 -8.27 5.29 -2.23
CA HIS A 87 -7.46 6.50 -2.35
C HIS A 87 -7.23 7.20 -1.02
N THR A 88 -8.23 7.19 -0.13
CA THR A 88 -8.10 7.74 1.22
C THR A 88 -7.02 7.00 2.01
N CYS A 89 -7.09 5.66 2.04
CA CYS A 89 -6.15 4.85 2.80
C CYS A 89 -4.74 4.93 2.22
N LEU A 90 -4.58 4.70 0.90
CA LEU A 90 -3.28 4.73 0.25
C LEU A 90 -2.64 6.13 0.27
N GLY A 91 -3.47 7.18 0.19
CA GLY A 91 -3.01 8.57 0.33
C GLY A 91 -2.43 8.87 1.71
N LYS A 92 -3.11 8.43 2.77
CA LYS A 92 -2.62 8.54 4.15
C LYS A 92 -1.32 7.76 4.35
N LEU A 93 -1.27 6.51 3.90
CA LEU A 93 -0.05 5.68 3.97
C LEU A 93 1.12 6.34 3.23
N LYS A 94 0.91 6.85 2.01
CA LYS A 94 1.97 7.55 1.24
C LYS A 94 2.46 8.81 1.95
N LYS A 95 1.55 9.58 2.55
CA LYS A 95 1.88 10.80 3.31
C LYS A 95 2.75 10.48 4.51
N GLU A 96 2.34 9.53 5.34
CA GLU A 96 3.12 9.19 6.53
C GLU A 96 4.44 8.52 6.19
N ARG A 97 4.50 7.69 5.14
CA ARG A 97 5.78 7.14 4.64
C ARG A 97 6.73 8.25 4.16
N LYS A 98 6.22 9.32 3.51
CA LYS A 98 7.04 10.50 3.18
C LYS A 98 7.60 11.19 4.42
N LYS A 99 6.80 11.28 5.49
CA LYS A 99 7.27 11.81 6.77
C LYS A 99 8.36 10.91 7.38
N ALA A 100 8.10 9.61 7.47
CA ALA A 100 8.99 8.61 8.05
C ALA A 100 10.35 8.54 7.34
N ASP A 101 10.35 8.54 6.01
CA ASP A 101 11.57 8.28 5.22
C ASP A 101 12.42 9.55 5.00
N TYR A 102 11.79 10.73 4.94
CA TYR A 102 12.46 11.94 4.45
C TYR A 102 12.31 13.17 5.33
N SER A 103 11.43 13.18 6.34
CA SER A 103 11.30 14.34 7.22
C SER A 103 12.41 14.38 8.25
N LYS A 104 12.79 15.60 8.64
CA LYS A 104 13.62 15.81 9.84
C LYS A 104 12.85 15.50 11.13
N ASN A 105 11.52 15.59 11.10
CA ASN A 105 10.67 15.33 12.25
C ASN A 105 10.34 13.84 12.33
N LEU A 106 10.65 13.23 13.47
CA LEU A 106 10.37 11.83 13.72
C LEU A 106 8.86 11.55 13.77
N VAL A 107 8.48 10.36 13.29
CA VAL A 107 7.15 9.79 13.48
C VAL A 107 6.89 9.58 14.97
N THR A 108 5.67 9.85 15.40
CA THR A 108 5.20 9.66 16.78
C THR A 108 4.34 8.41 16.91
N ASN A 109 4.14 7.91 18.14
CA ASN A 109 3.22 6.79 18.40
C ASN A 109 1.80 7.07 17.90
N LYS A 110 1.33 8.33 17.99
CA LYS A 110 0.02 8.73 17.46
C LYS A 110 -0.09 8.54 15.96
N ASP A 111 0.97 8.86 15.22
CA ASP A 111 1.02 8.64 13.77
C ASP A 111 0.93 7.14 13.44
N VAL A 112 1.63 6.30 14.21
CA VAL A 112 1.62 4.84 14.01
C VAL A 112 0.27 4.22 14.31
N VAL A 113 -0.42 4.64 15.38
CA VAL A 113 -1.79 4.18 15.69
C VAL A 113 -2.74 4.52 14.54
N ASN A 114 -2.68 5.74 14.01
CA ASN A 114 -3.50 6.13 12.86
C ASN A 114 -3.16 5.31 11.60
N ILE A 115 -1.89 4.93 11.42
CA ILE A 115 -1.45 4.09 10.30
C ILE A 115 -1.91 2.64 10.47
N GLN A 116 -1.93 2.08 11.67
CA GLN A 116 -2.45 0.73 11.94
C GLN A 116 -3.88 0.58 11.41
N ASP A 117 -4.79 1.44 11.87
CA ASP A 117 -6.19 1.43 11.41
C ASP A 117 -6.31 1.61 9.89
N THR A 118 -5.41 2.42 9.31
CA THR A 118 -5.42 2.70 7.87
C THR A 118 -4.94 1.50 7.05
N ILE A 119 -3.85 0.83 7.46
CA ILE A 119 -3.34 -0.34 6.75
C ILE A 119 -4.28 -1.53 6.91
N ASP A 120 -4.93 -1.69 8.06
CA ASP A 120 -5.87 -2.78 8.30
C ASP A 120 -7.11 -2.64 7.41
N LYS A 121 -7.70 -1.43 7.33
CA LYS A 121 -8.80 -1.13 6.41
C LYS A 121 -8.40 -1.31 4.94
N PHE A 122 -7.21 -0.84 4.57
CA PHE A 122 -6.70 -1.03 3.21
C PHE A 122 -6.58 -2.51 2.86
N ARG A 123 -5.99 -3.31 3.76
CA ARG A 123 -5.78 -4.74 3.56
C ARG A 123 -7.10 -5.48 3.49
N ASP A 124 -8.04 -5.21 4.39
CA ASP A 124 -9.38 -5.81 4.35
C ASP A 124 -10.10 -5.49 3.03
N LEU A 125 -10.10 -4.22 2.59
CA LEU A 125 -10.70 -3.82 1.33
C LEU A 125 -10.13 -4.60 0.14
N ILE A 126 -8.79 -4.66 0.02
CA ILE A 126 -8.13 -5.28 -1.12
C ILE A 126 -8.23 -6.81 -1.07
N ILE A 127 -8.00 -7.43 0.08
CA ILE A 127 -8.01 -8.89 0.23
C ILE A 127 -9.42 -9.46 0.06
N THR A 128 -10.43 -8.82 0.64
CA THR A 128 -11.78 -9.37 0.66
C THR A 128 -12.53 -9.15 -0.67
N LYS A 129 -12.19 -8.09 -1.42
CA LYS A 129 -12.98 -7.69 -2.60
C LYS A 129 -12.21 -7.65 -3.91
N TYR A 130 -10.89 -7.55 -3.88
CA TYR A 130 -10.06 -7.27 -5.06
C TYR A 130 -8.87 -8.21 -5.23
N ILE A 131 -8.87 -9.34 -4.51
CA ILE A 131 -7.96 -10.49 -4.64
C ILE A 131 -8.83 -11.74 -4.62
#